data_AF-A0A1F8JJK6-F1
#
_entry.id   AF-A0A1F8JJK6-F1
#
_cell.length_a   1.000
_cell.length_b   1.000
_cell.length_c   1.000
_cell.angle_alpha   90.00
_cell.angle_beta   90.00
_cell.angle_gamma   90.00
#
_symmetry.space_group_name_H-M   'P 1'
#
loop_
_entity.id
_entity.type
_entity.pdbx_description
1 polymer ?
#
loop_
_entity_poly.entity_id
_entity_poly.type
_entity_poly.pdbx_seq_one_letter_code
_entity_poly.pdbx_strand_id
1 'polypeptide(L)'
;MDQIKNQARRRLPLLPENPDAEKSGRFPKWLHRPLPKGDEVFQTESILRKYGLNTVCEEAKCPNRTTCFSKKTATFLIMGKECTRACGFCDIDFAKTPKPLDREEPMKVALSVHELGLEHVVITMVARDDLSDQGASHLVEVMRAVRRENPRVTLEILTSDYNGDWRALDLVLAEKPEIFNHNLETVERLTPRVRHRATYERSLAVLAHAKASRLVPFIKSGIMVGLSETGEEVVQTLTDLHRVGVDIVTIGHYLQASRIKIPVKEFVTPETFQEYKIRGESLGIPHIYSGPFVRSSFNAKEIREVMNERFSHA
;
A
#
# COMPACT_ATOMS: atom_id res chain seq x y z
N MET A 1 7.82 8.10 -26.31
CA MET A 1 7.63 7.49 -24.97
C MET A 1 8.61 8.02 -23.92
N ASP A 2 9.85 8.42 -24.29
CA ASP A 2 10.83 8.94 -23.32
C ASP A 2 10.57 10.36 -22.81
N GLN A 3 9.92 11.22 -23.60
CA GLN A 3 9.67 12.61 -23.21
C GLN A 3 8.64 12.76 -22.07
N ILE A 4 7.62 11.89 -22.01
CA ILE A 4 6.61 11.90 -20.93
C ILE A 4 7.21 11.36 -19.63
N LYS A 5 8.10 10.35 -19.71
CA LYS A 5 8.75 9.73 -18.55
C LYS A 5 9.82 10.62 -17.90
N ASN A 6 10.46 11.50 -18.67
CA ASN A 6 11.40 12.50 -18.14
C ASN A 6 10.72 13.66 -17.38
N GLN A 7 9.41 13.90 -17.58
CA GLN A 7 8.70 14.97 -16.85
C GLN A 7 8.49 14.63 -15.36
N ALA A 8 8.33 13.35 -14.99
CA ALA A 8 8.14 12.96 -13.59
C ALA A 8 9.38 13.24 -12.73
N ARG A 9 10.58 12.97 -13.28
CA ARG A 9 11.87 13.30 -12.62
C ARG A 9 12.07 14.80 -12.37
N ARG A 10 11.39 15.68 -13.11
CA ARG A 10 11.46 17.14 -12.91
C ARG A 10 10.56 17.66 -11.78
N ARG A 11 9.62 16.85 -11.25
CA ARG A 11 8.62 17.31 -10.27
C ARG A 11 8.98 17.02 -8.82
N LEU A 12 9.89 16.07 -8.59
CA LEU A 12 10.44 15.77 -7.28
C LEU A 12 11.89 16.27 -7.22
N PRO A 13 12.34 16.83 -6.09
CA PRO A 13 13.76 17.10 -5.89
C PRO A 13 14.53 15.78 -5.98
N LEU A 14 15.63 15.76 -6.73
CA LEU A 14 16.48 14.57 -6.82
C LEU A 14 17.03 14.22 -5.44
N LEU A 15 17.02 12.93 -5.09
CA LEU A 15 17.79 12.45 -3.95
C LEU A 15 19.27 12.67 -4.23
N PRO A 16 20.08 13.08 -3.24
CA PRO A 16 21.51 13.18 -3.41
C PRO A 16 22.06 11.86 -3.91
N GLU A 17 23.05 11.91 -4.79
CA GLU A 17 23.79 10.73 -5.17
C GLU A 17 24.40 10.11 -3.91
N ASN A 18 24.30 8.79 -3.77
CA ASN A 18 25.00 8.10 -2.70
C ASN A 18 26.36 7.70 -3.28
N PRO A 19 27.46 8.32 -2.83
CA PRO A 19 28.80 7.99 -3.35
C PRO A 19 29.19 6.53 -3.08
N ASP A 20 28.55 5.89 -2.10
CA ASP A 20 28.76 4.48 -1.72
C ASP A 20 27.75 3.51 -2.37
N ALA A 21 26.87 4.00 -3.26
CA ALA A 21 26.01 3.10 -4.02
C ALA A 21 26.86 2.28 -5.00
N GLU A 22 27.17 1.04 -4.62
CA GLU A 22 27.82 0.08 -5.52
C GLU A 22 27.10 0.08 -6.88
N LYS A 23 27.89 0.20 -7.96
CA LYS A 23 27.42 0.10 -9.34
C LYS A 23 26.77 -1.26 -9.56
N SER A 24 25.45 -1.34 -9.39
CA SER A 24 24.59 -2.51 -9.63
C SER A 24 25.25 -3.85 -9.26
N GLY A 25 25.37 -4.12 -7.97
CA GLY A 25 25.65 -5.46 -7.45
C GLY A 25 24.39 -6.32 -7.49
N ARG A 26 24.53 -7.57 -7.92
CA ARG A 26 23.53 -8.65 -7.88
C ARG A 26 22.63 -8.56 -6.62
N PHE A 27 21.34 -8.86 -6.73
CA PHE A 27 20.48 -8.96 -5.53
C PHE A 27 21.14 -9.85 -4.48
N PRO A 28 21.18 -9.43 -3.20
CA PRO A 28 21.61 -10.27 -2.11
C PRO A 28 20.85 -11.60 -2.06
N LYS A 29 21.51 -12.65 -1.58
CA LYS A 29 20.93 -14.01 -1.53
C LYS A 29 19.59 -14.06 -0.79
N TRP A 30 19.40 -13.26 0.26
CA TRP A 30 18.14 -13.20 1.03
C TRP A 30 16.98 -12.54 0.28
N LEU A 31 17.25 -11.89 -0.86
CA LEU A 31 16.23 -11.39 -1.78
C LEU A 31 15.92 -12.36 -2.92
N HIS A 32 16.43 -13.60 -2.86
CA HIS A 32 16.06 -14.65 -3.80
C HIS A 32 14.96 -15.53 -3.18
N ARG A 33 13.89 -15.77 -3.94
CA ARG A 33 12.79 -16.65 -3.53
C ARG A 33 12.41 -17.62 -4.64
N PRO A 34 12.02 -18.86 -4.29
CA PRO A 34 11.50 -19.79 -5.27
C PRO A 34 10.17 -19.26 -5.83
N LEU A 35 9.95 -19.51 -7.12
CA LEU A 35 8.64 -19.29 -7.71
C LEU A 35 7.66 -20.37 -7.23
N PRO A 36 6.39 -20.02 -6.98
CA PRO A 36 5.38 -21.01 -6.69
C PRO A 36 5.20 -21.95 -7.90
N LYS A 37 4.84 -23.20 -7.61
CA LYS A 37 4.51 -24.22 -8.61
C LYS A 37 2.99 -24.29 -8.76
N GLY A 38 2.50 -24.71 -9.93
CA GLY A 38 1.08 -24.91 -10.20
C GLY A 38 0.46 -23.82 -11.10
N ASP A 39 -0.82 -24.00 -11.41
CA ASP A 39 -1.58 -23.18 -12.36
C ASP A 39 -2.45 -22.10 -11.68
N GLU A 40 -2.45 -22.03 -10.34
CA GLU A 40 -3.28 -21.12 -9.54
C GLU A 40 -2.97 -19.64 -9.86
N VAL A 41 -1.71 -19.35 -10.23
CA VAL A 41 -1.32 -18.02 -10.71
C VAL A 41 -2.13 -17.65 -11.95
N PHE A 42 -2.19 -18.55 -12.95
CA PHE A 42 -2.92 -18.32 -14.19
C PHE A 42 -4.43 -18.25 -13.98
N GLN A 43 -4.98 -19.02 -13.03
CA GLN A 43 -6.40 -18.93 -12.65
C GLN A 43 -6.73 -17.53 -12.12
N THR A 44 -5.92 -17.03 -11.18
CA THR A 44 -6.11 -15.68 -10.61
C THR A 44 -6.01 -14.61 -11.68
N GLU A 45 -4.99 -14.67 -12.53
CA GLU A 45 -4.83 -13.73 -13.64
C GLU A 45 -6.00 -13.80 -14.65
N SER A 46 -6.52 -15.01 -14.93
CA SER A 46 -7.64 -15.20 -15.84
C SER A 46 -8.90 -14.51 -15.33
N ILE A 47 -9.19 -14.65 -14.02
CA ILE A 47 -10.33 -13.98 -13.38
C ILE A 47 -10.16 -12.47 -13.44
N LEU A 48 -8.98 -11.94 -13.07
CA LEU A 48 -8.72 -10.49 -13.13
C LEU A 48 -8.88 -9.93 -14.54
N ARG A 49 -8.38 -10.64 -15.56
CA ARG A 49 -8.54 -10.27 -16.98
C ARG A 49 -9.99 -10.33 -17.45
N LYS A 50 -10.74 -11.36 -17.05
CA LYS A 50 -12.17 -11.53 -17.37
C LYS A 50 -12.99 -10.31 -16.95
N TYR A 51 -12.70 -9.73 -15.79
CA TYR A 51 -13.40 -8.54 -15.28
C TYR A 51 -12.73 -7.22 -15.66
N GLY A 52 -11.61 -7.25 -16.38
CA GLY A 52 -10.89 -6.04 -16.80
C GLY A 52 -10.38 -5.19 -15.63
N LEU A 53 -10.05 -5.82 -14.50
CA LEU A 53 -9.62 -5.12 -13.28
C LEU A 53 -8.12 -4.92 -13.24
N ASN A 54 -7.69 -3.82 -12.64
CA ASN A 54 -6.28 -3.56 -12.37
C ASN A 54 -5.92 -4.03 -10.96
N THR A 55 -4.69 -4.46 -10.77
CA THR A 55 -4.14 -4.78 -9.45
C THR A 55 -2.87 -3.99 -9.20
N VAL A 56 -2.67 -3.55 -7.95
CA VAL A 56 -1.37 -2.94 -7.58
C VAL A 56 -0.24 -3.98 -7.71
N CYS A 57 -0.58 -5.27 -7.64
CA CYS A 57 0.36 -6.38 -7.83
C CYS A 57 1.02 -6.32 -9.22
N GLU A 58 0.26 -5.99 -10.26
CA GLU A 58 0.74 -5.86 -11.63
C GLU A 58 1.30 -4.48 -11.91
N GLU A 59 0.52 -3.43 -11.61
CA GLU A 59 0.86 -2.04 -11.99
C GLU A 59 2.07 -1.50 -11.22
N ALA A 60 2.30 -1.96 -9.98
CA ALA A 60 3.49 -1.61 -9.20
C ALA A 60 4.63 -2.63 -9.32
N LYS A 61 4.52 -3.64 -10.20
CA LYS A 61 5.52 -4.71 -10.40
C LYS A 61 5.92 -5.41 -9.10
N CYS A 62 4.92 -5.80 -8.31
CA CYS A 62 5.15 -6.34 -6.98
C CYS A 62 5.94 -7.67 -7.04
N PRO A 63 7.03 -7.82 -6.26
CA PRO A 63 7.82 -9.05 -6.22
C PRO A 63 7.03 -10.26 -5.67
N ASN A 64 5.93 -9.99 -4.94
CA ASN A 64 5.09 -11.03 -4.34
C ASN A 64 3.97 -11.51 -5.27
N ARG A 65 3.80 -10.93 -6.47
CA ARG A 65 2.63 -11.21 -7.34
C ARG A 65 2.39 -12.70 -7.52
N THR A 66 3.42 -13.45 -7.93
CA THR A 66 3.30 -14.89 -8.15
C THR A 66 2.89 -15.64 -6.88
N THR A 67 3.51 -15.31 -5.73
CA THR A 67 3.19 -15.94 -4.44
C THR A 67 1.78 -15.61 -3.95
N CYS A 68 1.31 -14.38 -4.16
CA CYS A 68 -0.04 -13.96 -3.80
C CYS A 68 -1.08 -14.62 -4.71
N PHE A 69 -0.86 -14.58 -6.03
CA PHE A 69 -1.78 -15.16 -7.00
C PHE A 69 -1.86 -16.68 -6.88
N SER A 70 -0.77 -17.36 -6.52
CA SER A 70 -0.82 -18.81 -6.25
C SER A 70 -1.69 -19.17 -5.04
N LYS A 71 -2.00 -18.20 -4.17
CA LYS A 71 -2.91 -18.34 -3.03
C LYS A 71 -4.29 -17.73 -3.31
N LYS A 72 -4.60 -17.46 -4.59
CA LYS A 72 -5.82 -16.79 -5.05
C LYS A 72 -6.07 -15.44 -4.37
N THR A 73 -5.02 -14.72 -3.95
CA THR A 73 -5.15 -13.39 -3.33
C THR A 73 -4.59 -12.28 -4.22
N ALA A 74 -5.30 -11.16 -4.28
CA ALA A 74 -4.91 -9.97 -5.02
C ALA A 74 -5.34 -8.71 -4.27
N THR A 75 -4.66 -7.60 -4.55
CA THR A 75 -5.04 -6.27 -4.06
C THR A 75 -5.57 -5.47 -5.23
N PHE A 76 -6.85 -5.14 -5.19
CA PHE A 76 -7.54 -4.43 -6.26
C PHE A 76 -7.08 -2.97 -6.30
N LEU A 77 -6.68 -2.50 -7.49
CA LEU A 77 -6.40 -1.09 -7.75
C LEU A 77 -7.58 -0.52 -8.52
N ILE A 78 -8.42 0.24 -7.83
CA ILE A 78 -9.63 0.85 -8.40
C ILE A 78 -9.33 2.22 -9.01
N MET A 79 -10.27 2.72 -9.82
CA MET A 79 -10.23 3.99 -10.55
C MET A 79 -9.19 4.03 -11.66
N GLY A 80 -8.88 2.86 -12.22
CA GLY A 80 -7.95 2.68 -13.33
C GLY A 80 -6.50 2.41 -12.89
N LYS A 81 -5.59 2.60 -13.83
CA LYS A 81 -4.13 2.35 -13.67
C LYS A 81 -3.26 3.60 -13.82
N GLU A 82 -3.90 4.76 -13.94
CA GLU A 82 -3.24 6.05 -14.11
C GLU A 82 -3.49 6.92 -12.87
N CYS A 83 -2.44 7.45 -12.28
CA CYS A 83 -2.45 8.25 -11.08
C CYS A 83 -2.19 9.72 -11.39
N THR A 84 -2.91 10.61 -10.71
CA THR A 84 -2.67 12.07 -10.78
C THR A 84 -1.40 12.51 -10.04
N ARG A 85 -0.70 11.56 -9.40
CA ARG A 85 0.55 11.79 -8.66
C ARG A 85 1.67 10.92 -9.23
N ALA A 86 2.90 11.42 -9.11
CA ALA A 86 4.10 10.78 -9.65
C ALA A 86 5.14 10.57 -8.55
N CYS A 87 4.81 9.76 -7.54
CA CYS A 87 5.73 9.43 -6.45
C CYS A 87 6.99 8.73 -7.01
N GLY A 88 8.17 9.07 -6.46
CA GLY A 88 9.45 8.65 -7.03
C GLY A 88 9.74 7.14 -6.92
N PHE A 89 9.05 6.45 -6.01
CA PHE A 89 9.16 5.00 -5.79
C PHE A 89 8.13 4.18 -6.58
N CYS A 90 6.98 4.77 -6.94
CA CYS A 90 5.81 4.05 -7.44
C CYS A 90 5.86 3.92 -8.97
N ASP A 91 5.58 2.74 -9.52
CA ASP A 91 5.61 2.48 -10.97
C ASP A 91 4.25 2.59 -11.68
N ILE A 92 3.17 2.89 -10.94
CA ILE A 92 1.87 3.24 -11.52
C ILE A 92 2.03 4.45 -12.43
N ASP A 93 1.41 4.39 -13.62
CA ASP A 93 1.54 5.43 -14.64
C ASP A 93 0.97 6.76 -14.17
N PHE A 94 1.60 7.86 -14.56
CA PHE A 94 1.10 9.21 -14.28
C PHE A 94 0.23 9.71 -15.43
N ALA A 95 -0.95 10.25 -15.10
CA ALA A 95 -1.76 11.04 -16.01
C ALA A 95 -2.32 12.28 -15.31
N LYS A 96 -2.20 13.45 -15.96
CA LYS A 96 -2.82 14.69 -15.46
C LYS A 96 -4.35 14.60 -15.44
N THR A 97 -4.90 13.92 -16.44
CA THR A 97 -6.34 13.70 -16.61
C THR A 97 -6.54 12.23 -16.93
N PRO A 98 -6.69 11.37 -15.90
CA PRO A 98 -6.98 9.95 -16.09
C PRO A 98 -8.30 9.74 -16.83
N LYS A 99 -8.54 8.52 -17.28
CA LYS A 99 -9.85 8.14 -17.84
C LYS A 99 -11.01 8.35 -16.84
N PRO A 100 -12.24 8.59 -17.32
CA PRO A 100 -13.43 8.60 -16.48
C PRO A 100 -13.57 7.31 -15.65
N LEU A 101 -14.21 7.41 -14.50
CA LEU A 101 -14.52 6.26 -13.65
C LEU A 101 -15.40 5.26 -14.41
N ASP A 102 -15.06 3.98 -14.33
CA ASP A 102 -15.92 2.90 -14.83
C ASP A 102 -17.05 2.64 -13.83
N ARG A 103 -18.28 2.93 -14.23
CA ARG A 103 -19.49 2.74 -13.39
C ARG A 103 -19.75 1.28 -13.02
N GLU A 104 -19.20 0.33 -13.77
CA GLU A 104 -19.33 -1.10 -13.47
C GLU A 104 -18.21 -1.62 -12.56
N GLU A 105 -17.16 -0.83 -12.31
CA GLU A 105 -16.01 -1.26 -11.48
C GLU A 105 -16.42 -1.79 -10.11
N PRO A 106 -17.36 -1.17 -9.35
CA PRO A 106 -17.86 -1.73 -8.10
C PRO A 106 -18.34 -3.17 -8.19
N MET A 107 -19.15 -3.47 -9.21
CA MET A 107 -19.70 -4.82 -9.39
C MET A 107 -18.63 -5.79 -9.91
N LYS A 108 -17.77 -5.35 -10.84
CA LYS A 108 -16.65 -6.16 -11.34
C LYS A 108 -15.73 -6.61 -10.20
N VAL A 109 -15.39 -5.71 -9.26
CA VAL A 109 -14.62 -6.04 -8.05
C VAL A 109 -15.37 -7.04 -7.19
N ALA A 110 -16.65 -6.80 -6.89
CA ALA A 110 -17.46 -7.68 -6.05
C ALA A 110 -17.58 -9.11 -6.60
N LEU A 111 -17.77 -9.26 -7.91
CA LEU A 111 -17.83 -10.56 -8.59
C LEU A 111 -16.47 -11.25 -8.63
N SER A 112 -15.38 -10.49 -8.83
CA SER A 112 -14.01 -11.05 -8.78
C SER A 112 -13.66 -11.57 -7.39
N VAL A 113 -14.04 -10.84 -6.34
CA VAL A 113 -13.88 -11.27 -4.94
C VAL A 113 -14.58 -12.62 -4.71
N HIS A 114 -15.82 -12.74 -5.21
CA HIS A 114 -16.61 -13.97 -5.11
C HIS A 114 -15.95 -15.14 -5.85
N GLU A 115 -15.56 -14.95 -7.11
CA GLU A 115 -14.98 -16.00 -7.96
C GLU A 115 -13.58 -16.44 -7.48
N LEU A 116 -12.81 -15.54 -6.87
CA LEU A 116 -11.54 -15.87 -6.23
C LEU A 116 -11.71 -16.56 -4.87
N GLY A 117 -12.91 -16.50 -4.27
CA GLY A 117 -13.19 -17.08 -2.95
C GLY A 117 -12.40 -16.39 -1.84
N LEU A 118 -12.21 -15.08 -1.92
CA LEU A 118 -11.45 -14.32 -0.92
C LEU A 118 -12.22 -14.25 0.40
N GLU A 119 -11.52 -14.39 1.53
CA GLU A 119 -12.08 -14.14 2.88
C GLU A 119 -11.75 -12.71 3.38
N HIS A 120 -10.65 -12.15 2.89
CA HIS A 120 -10.17 -10.81 3.21
C HIS A 120 -9.73 -10.14 1.92
N VAL A 121 -10.20 -8.91 1.69
CA VAL A 121 -9.96 -8.16 0.47
C VAL A 121 -9.28 -6.85 0.81
N VAL A 122 -8.16 -6.59 0.13
CA VAL A 122 -7.50 -5.29 0.17
C VAL A 122 -7.90 -4.51 -1.08
N ILE A 123 -8.50 -3.34 -0.88
CA ILE A 123 -8.86 -2.40 -1.95
C ILE A 123 -7.99 -1.16 -1.79
N THR A 124 -7.30 -0.78 -2.86
CA THR A 124 -6.55 0.47 -2.94
C THR A 124 -6.94 1.27 -4.19
N MET A 125 -6.54 2.53 -4.21
CA MET A 125 -6.88 3.47 -5.27
C MET A 125 -5.65 4.22 -5.77
N VAL A 126 -5.66 4.57 -7.05
CA VAL A 126 -4.81 5.66 -7.55
C VAL A 126 -5.28 6.99 -6.97
N ALA A 127 -4.39 7.98 -6.86
CA ALA A 127 -4.83 9.33 -6.50
C ALA A 127 -5.62 9.94 -7.67
N ARG A 128 -6.80 10.47 -7.37
CA ARG A 128 -7.71 11.12 -8.31
C ARG A 128 -7.92 12.60 -7.95
N ASP A 129 -6.81 13.35 -7.91
CA ASP A 129 -6.83 14.80 -7.64
C ASP A 129 -7.64 15.60 -8.69
N ASP A 130 -8.09 14.96 -9.77
CA ASP A 130 -8.98 15.50 -10.81
C ASP A 130 -10.48 15.46 -10.43
N LEU A 131 -10.87 14.68 -9.42
CA LEU A 131 -12.25 14.55 -8.94
C LEU A 131 -12.49 15.43 -7.71
N SER A 132 -13.71 15.94 -7.55
CA SER A 132 -14.05 16.89 -6.46
C SER A 132 -13.96 16.27 -5.06
N ASP A 133 -14.28 14.99 -4.92
CA ASP A 133 -14.14 14.23 -3.66
C ASP A 133 -12.92 13.27 -3.71
N GLN A 134 -12.07 13.45 -4.72
CA GLN A 134 -10.87 12.66 -4.96
C GLN A 134 -11.11 11.14 -5.07
N GLY A 135 -12.33 10.74 -5.44
CA GLY A 135 -12.73 9.34 -5.66
C GLY A 135 -13.35 8.66 -4.43
N ALA A 136 -13.51 9.34 -3.30
CA ALA A 136 -14.06 8.73 -2.08
C ALA A 136 -15.44 8.07 -2.30
N SER A 137 -16.36 8.74 -3.01
CA SER A 137 -17.70 8.19 -3.28
C SER A 137 -17.64 6.90 -4.11
N HIS A 138 -16.74 6.84 -5.09
CA HIS A 138 -16.56 5.64 -5.91
C HIS A 138 -15.99 4.48 -5.11
N LEU A 139 -15.02 4.74 -4.21
CA LEU A 139 -14.51 3.73 -3.28
C LEU A 139 -15.63 3.21 -2.36
N VAL A 140 -16.50 4.09 -1.85
CA VAL A 140 -17.68 3.69 -1.06
C VAL A 140 -18.62 2.78 -1.85
N GLU A 141 -18.87 3.08 -3.13
CA GLU A 141 -19.68 2.22 -4.00
C GLU A 141 -19.06 0.82 -4.18
N VAL A 142 -17.73 0.74 -4.36
CA VAL A 142 -17.00 -0.54 -4.41
C VAL A 142 -17.15 -1.30 -3.10
N MET A 143 -16.94 -0.65 -1.95
CA MET A 143 -17.06 -1.29 -0.62
C MET A 143 -18.46 -1.87 -0.40
N ARG A 144 -19.50 -1.11 -0.74
CA ARG A 144 -20.91 -1.54 -0.61
C ARG A 144 -21.23 -2.70 -1.54
N ALA A 145 -20.73 -2.66 -2.78
CA ALA A 145 -20.92 -3.76 -3.72
C ALA A 145 -20.24 -5.05 -3.22
N VAL A 146 -19.00 -4.95 -2.74
CA VAL A 146 -18.27 -6.11 -2.20
C VAL A 146 -19.01 -6.70 -1.00
N ARG A 147 -19.43 -5.87 -0.03
CA ARG A 147 -20.19 -6.34 1.15
C ARG A 147 -21.52 -7.00 0.76
N ARG A 148 -22.23 -6.46 -0.24
CA ARG A 148 -23.52 -7.01 -0.69
C ARG A 148 -23.36 -8.40 -1.31
N GLU A 149 -22.39 -8.56 -2.21
CA GLU A 149 -22.18 -9.85 -2.90
C GLU A 149 -21.38 -10.86 -2.03
N ASN A 150 -20.62 -10.36 -1.05
CA ASN A 150 -19.72 -11.16 -0.22
C ASN A 150 -19.87 -10.78 1.27
N PRO A 151 -21.00 -11.11 1.92
CA PRO A 151 -21.33 -10.61 3.27
C PRO A 151 -20.41 -11.09 4.40
N ARG A 152 -19.56 -12.10 4.15
CA ARG A 152 -18.60 -12.65 5.12
C ARG A 152 -17.16 -12.14 4.90
N VAL A 153 -16.92 -11.37 3.85
CA VAL A 153 -15.59 -10.83 3.54
C VAL A 153 -15.27 -9.66 4.46
N THR A 154 -14.02 -9.65 4.93
CA THR A 154 -13.45 -8.49 5.61
C THR A 154 -12.72 -7.57 4.63
N LEU A 155 -12.74 -6.27 4.88
CA LEU A 155 -12.19 -5.23 4.03
C LEU A 155 -11.02 -4.51 4.72
N GLU A 156 -9.88 -4.48 4.03
CA GLU A 156 -8.81 -3.52 4.27
C GLU A 156 -8.83 -2.47 3.16
N ILE A 157 -8.89 -1.20 3.54
CA ILE A 157 -8.96 -0.08 2.61
C ILE A 157 -7.69 0.74 2.70
N LEU A 158 -6.89 0.76 1.62
CA LEU A 158 -5.65 1.53 1.49
C LEU A 158 -5.89 2.77 0.63
N THR A 159 -5.99 3.94 1.27
CA THR A 159 -6.38 5.19 0.61
C THR A 159 -5.22 6.13 0.32
N SER A 160 -5.49 7.12 -0.54
CA SER A 160 -4.68 8.35 -0.60
C SER A 160 -4.85 9.20 0.68
N ASP A 161 -4.19 10.36 0.72
CA ASP A 161 -4.35 11.34 1.82
C ASP A 161 -5.50 12.33 1.57
N TYR A 162 -6.25 12.16 0.47
CA TYR A 162 -7.33 13.06 0.03
C TYR A 162 -6.94 14.56 0.07
N ASN A 163 -5.65 14.90 -0.09
CA ASN A 163 -5.14 16.26 0.10
C ASN A 163 -5.63 16.95 1.39
N GLY A 164 -6.02 16.18 2.42
CA GLY A 164 -6.56 16.72 3.68
C GLY A 164 -8.06 17.05 3.66
N ASP A 165 -8.80 16.58 2.65
CA ASP A 165 -10.26 16.66 2.65
C ASP A 165 -10.87 15.63 3.61
N TRP A 166 -11.19 16.11 4.82
CA TRP A 166 -11.78 15.30 5.87
C TRP A 166 -13.16 14.76 5.49
N ARG A 167 -13.93 15.46 4.64
CA ARG A 167 -15.25 14.97 4.20
C ARG A 167 -15.09 13.72 3.33
N ALA A 168 -14.12 13.73 2.43
CA ALA A 168 -13.80 12.56 1.60
C ALA A 168 -13.34 11.37 2.46
N LEU A 169 -12.50 11.62 3.47
CA LEU A 169 -12.07 10.58 4.42
C LEU A 169 -13.25 10.02 5.24
N ASP A 170 -14.09 10.90 5.79
CA ASP A 170 -15.24 10.51 6.63
C ASP A 170 -16.25 9.65 5.87
N LEU A 171 -16.46 9.91 4.57
CA LEU A 171 -17.31 9.06 3.72
C LEU A 171 -16.82 7.61 3.69
N VAL A 172 -15.51 7.40 3.60
CA VAL A 172 -14.91 6.05 3.57
C VAL A 172 -14.94 5.41 4.94
N LEU A 173 -14.63 6.16 6.01
CA LEU A 173 -14.66 5.65 7.38
C LEU A 173 -16.07 5.25 7.83
N ALA A 174 -17.12 5.94 7.34
CA ALA A 174 -18.52 5.62 7.62
C ALA A 174 -18.94 4.22 7.13
N GLU A 175 -18.23 3.67 6.14
CA GLU A 175 -18.44 2.29 5.67
C GLU A 175 -17.74 1.23 6.53
N LYS A 176 -17.09 1.66 7.63
CA LYS A 176 -16.53 0.83 8.71
C LYS A 176 -15.70 -0.36 8.21
N PRO A 177 -14.65 -0.13 7.39
CA PRO A 177 -13.75 -1.24 7.03
C PRO A 177 -13.14 -1.87 8.30
N GLU A 178 -12.79 -3.15 8.23
CA GLU A 178 -12.13 -3.82 9.35
C GLU A 178 -10.70 -3.29 9.54
N ILE A 179 -10.05 -2.85 8.47
CA ILE A 179 -8.77 -2.14 8.53
C ILE A 179 -8.82 -0.90 7.64
N PHE A 180 -8.47 0.25 8.22
CA PHE A 180 -8.14 1.45 7.47
C PHE A 180 -6.62 1.59 7.38
N ASN A 181 -6.11 1.68 6.16
CA ASN A 181 -4.69 1.72 5.87
C ASN A 181 -4.31 3.02 5.14
N HIS A 182 -3.31 3.73 5.64
CA HIS A 182 -2.68 4.84 4.93
C HIS A 182 -1.17 4.84 5.20
N ASN A 183 -0.37 4.67 4.14
CA ASN A 183 1.09 4.55 4.29
C ASN A 183 1.79 5.91 4.39
N LEU A 184 2.73 6.01 5.34
CA LEU A 184 3.75 7.07 5.36
C LEU A 184 4.80 6.89 4.26
N GLU A 185 5.04 5.63 3.85
CA GLU A 185 6.00 5.19 2.82
C GLU A 185 7.48 5.37 3.17
N THR A 186 7.86 6.44 3.87
CA THR A 186 9.24 6.72 4.26
C THR A 186 9.28 7.68 5.45
N VAL A 187 10.48 8.01 5.92
CA VAL A 187 10.73 8.94 7.01
C VAL A 187 10.46 10.40 6.60
N GLU A 188 10.29 11.29 7.57
CA GLU A 188 9.95 12.70 7.35
C GLU A 188 10.91 13.40 6.37
N ARG A 189 12.23 13.31 6.59
CA ARG A 189 13.26 13.93 5.75
C ARG A 189 13.19 13.53 4.28
N LEU A 190 12.82 12.27 4.01
CA LEU A 190 12.78 11.72 2.64
C LEU A 190 11.43 11.97 1.96
N THR A 191 10.37 12.26 2.71
CA THR A 191 9.02 12.41 2.17
C THR A 191 8.94 13.37 0.97
N PRO A 192 9.50 14.61 1.01
CA PRO A 192 9.41 15.55 -0.12
C PRO A 192 10.11 15.07 -1.40
N ARG A 193 10.99 14.06 -1.31
CA ARG A 193 11.74 13.49 -2.44
C ARG A 193 11.14 12.18 -2.93
N VAL A 194 10.48 11.44 -2.03
CA VAL A 194 9.87 10.14 -2.31
C VAL A 194 8.42 10.28 -2.75
N ARG A 195 7.67 11.22 -2.17
CA ARG A 195 6.22 11.38 -2.34
C ARG A 195 5.92 12.72 -3.02
N HIS A 196 5.19 12.69 -4.13
CA HIS A 196 4.98 13.87 -4.99
C HIS A 196 4.15 14.98 -4.34
N ARG A 197 3.04 14.62 -3.70
CA ARG A 197 2.11 15.60 -3.08
C ARG A 197 1.89 15.37 -1.60
N ALA A 198 1.99 14.12 -1.14
CA ALA A 198 1.75 13.78 0.24
C ALA A 198 2.84 14.34 1.16
N THR A 199 2.43 14.91 2.29
CA THR A 199 3.33 15.35 3.35
C THR A 199 3.29 14.37 4.52
N TYR A 200 4.37 14.33 5.30
CA TYR A 200 4.51 13.43 6.43
C TYR A 200 3.43 13.74 7.49
N GLU A 201 3.36 15.00 7.90
CA GLU A 201 2.37 15.52 8.86
C GLU A 201 0.92 15.24 8.44
N ARG A 202 0.56 15.48 7.16
CA ARG A 202 -0.81 15.22 6.70
C ARG A 202 -1.15 13.75 6.73
N SER A 203 -0.20 12.89 6.42
CA SER A 203 -0.40 11.44 6.43
C SER A 203 -0.58 10.93 7.87
N LEU A 204 0.17 11.48 8.83
CA LEU A 204 -0.06 11.24 10.26
C LEU A 204 -1.43 11.75 10.72
N ALA A 205 -1.84 12.94 10.26
CA ALA A 205 -3.16 13.50 10.58
C ALA A 205 -4.31 12.64 10.04
N VAL A 206 -4.18 12.06 8.85
CA VAL A 206 -5.16 11.10 8.30
C VAL A 206 -5.31 9.88 9.20
N LEU A 207 -4.20 9.30 9.66
CA LEU A 207 -4.21 8.15 10.58
C LEU A 207 -4.82 8.51 11.94
N ALA A 208 -4.43 9.66 12.49
CA ALA A 208 -4.97 10.17 13.76
C ALA A 208 -6.49 10.41 13.69
N HIS A 209 -6.96 11.01 12.59
CA HIS A 209 -8.38 11.27 12.35
C HIS A 209 -9.18 9.96 12.23
N ALA A 210 -8.66 9.00 11.47
CA ALA A 210 -9.26 7.68 11.36
C ALA A 210 -9.36 6.97 12.72
N LYS A 211 -8.30 7.04 13.55
CA LYS A 211 -8.31 6.50 14.92
C LYS A 211 -9.33 7.19 15.80
N ALA A 212 -9.39 8.52 15.75
CA ALA A 212 -10.31 9.33 16.56
C ALA A 212 -11.78 9.09 16.22
N SER A 213 -12.10 8.69 14.98
CA SER A 213 -13.47 8.37 14.56
C SER A 213 -14.10 7.21 15.33
N ARG A 214 -13.28 6.27 15.83
CA ARG A 214 -13.71 5.00 16.46
C ARG A 214 -14.63 4.12 15.60
N LEU A 215 -14.73 4.41 14.30
CA LEU A 215 -15.54 3.65 13.34
C LEU A 215 -14.84 2.40 12.80
N VAL A 216 -13.51 2.42 12.84
CA VAL A 216 -12.63 1.37 12.31
C VAL A 216 -11.89 0.73 13.48
N PRO A 217 -11.85 -0.61 13.57
CA PRO A 217 -11.17 -1.25 14.68
C PRO A 217 -9.65 -1.08 14.56
N PHE A 218 -9.07 -1.30 13.38
CA PHE A 218 -7.62 -1.27 13.20
C PHE A 218 -7.16 -0.18 12.23
N ILE A 219 -6.19 0.61 12.68
CA ILE A 219 -5.47 1.57 11.87
C ILE A 219 -4.12 0.98 11.48
N LYS A 220 -3.80 1.02 10.18
CA LYS A 220 -2.60 0.43 9.60
C LYS A 220 -1.80 1.47 8.84
N SER A 221 -0.49 1.36 8.91
CA SER A 221 0.43 2.10 8.06
C SER A 221 1.63 1.25 7.65
N GLY A 222 2.46 1.79 6.79
CA GLY A 222 3.66 1.14 6.33
C GLY A 222 4.72 2.12 5.87
N ILE A 223 5.97 1.64 5.95
CA ILE A 223 7.15 2.31 5.42
C ILE A 223 7.98 1.32 4.60
N MET A 224 8.69 1.87 3.62
CA MET A 224 9.72 1.15 2.90
C MET A 224 11.10 1.61 3.38
N VAL A 225 12.02 0.66 3.52
CA VAL A 225 13.42 0.90 3.90
C VAL A 225 14.38 0.54 2.77
N GLY A 226 15.58 1.12 2.77
CA GLY A 226 16.56 1.08 1.68
C GLY A 226 16.59 2.35 0.81
N LEU A 227 16.03 3.46 1.30
CA LEU A 227 15.90 4.74 0.57
C LEU A 227 16.88 5.82 1.06
N SER A 228 17.86 5.48 1.92
CA SER A 228 18.83 6.34 2.64
C SER A 228 18.32 6.97 3.95
N GLU A 229 17.29 6.40 4.55
CA GLU A 229 16.93 6.66 5.94
C GLU A 229 17.94 6.03 6.91
N THR A 230 18.15 6.63 8.08
CA THR A 230 18.91 5.99 9.16
C THR A 230 18.01 5.15 10.06
N GLY A 231 18.60 4.24 10.84
CA GLY A 231 17.84 3.45 11.82
C GLY A 231 17.12 4.32 12.86
N GLU A 232 17.71 5.43 13.27
CA GLU A 232 17.09 6.41 14.17
C GLU A 232 15.86 7.07 13.55
N GLU A 233 15.92 7.43 12.26
CA GLU A 233 14.77 8.02 11.56
C GLU A 233 13.63 7.01 11.40
N VAL A 234 13.95 5.73 11.18
CA VAL A 234 12.96 4.66 11.18
C VAL A 234 12.29 4.53 12.55
N VAL A 235 13.06 4.53 13.63
CA VAL A 235 12.52 4.45 15.00
C VAL A 235 11.70 5.69 15.37
N GLN A 236 12.13 6.89 14.95
CA GLN A 236 11.33 8.10 15.11
C GLN A 236 10.00 7.97 14.38
N THR A 237 10.00 7.43 13.15
CA THR A 237 8.78 7.20 12.38
C THR A 237 7.84 6.21 13.07
N LEU A 238 8.38 5.14 13.66
CA LEU A 238 7.59 4.20 14.47
C LEU A 238 7.01 4.88 15.72
N THR A 239 7.77 5.76 16.36
CA THR A 239 7.30 6.56 17.50
C THR A 239 6.14 7.45 17.11
N ASP A 240 6.22 8.12 15.95
CA ASP A 240 5.16 9.00 15.46
C ASP A 240 3.89 8.21 15.08
N LEU A 241 4.06 7.05 14.43
CA LEU A 241 2.95 6.13 14.12
C LEU A 241 2.25 5.64 15.40
N HIS A 242 3.01 5.26 16.42
CA HIS A 242 2.46 4.87 17.72
C HIS A 242 1.67 6.02 18.35
N ARG A 243 2.21 7.25 18.34
CA ARG A 243 1.55 8.44 18.91
C ARG A 243 0.20 8.75 18.29
N VAL A 244 0.01 8.49 16.99
CA VAL A 244 -1.28 8.68 16.30
C VAL A 244 -2.21 7.47 16.40
N GLY A 245 -1.82 6.44 17.16
CA GLY A 245 -2.65 5.28 17.48
C GLY A 245 -2.75 4.23 16.37
N VAL A 246 -1.68 4.08 15.57
CA VAL A 246 -1.58 3.00 14.58
C VAL A 246 -1.43 1.66 15.29
N ASP A 247 -2.26 0.69 14.90
CA ASP A 247 -2.34 -0.65 15.49
C ASP A 247 -1.43 -1.65 14.75
N ILE A 248 -1.24 -1.46 13.44
CA ILE A 248 -0.50 -2.37 12.57
C ILE A 248 0.53 -1.58 11.74
N VAL A 249 1.80 -1.98 11.80
CA VAL A 249 2.86 -1.41 10.96
C VAL A 249 3.51 -2.47 10.08
N THR A 250 3.64 -2.17 8.79
CA THR A 250 4.42 -2.97 7.85
C THR A 250 5.72 -2.27 7.47
N ILE A 251 6.85 -2.96 7.60
CA ILE A 251 8.19 -2.47 7.22
C ILE A 251 8.74 -3.40 6.13
N GLY A 252 8.78 -2.90 4.91
CA GLY A 252 9.19 -3.67 3.73
C GLY A 252 10.44 -3.11 3.06
N HIS A 253 11.17 -3.92 2.30
CA HIS A 253 12.28 -3.39 1.52
C HIS A 253 11.79 -2.67 0.27
N TYR A 254 12.33 -1.47 0.00
CA TYR A 254 12.14 -0.79 -1.27
C TYR A 254 12.88 -1.56 -2.38
N LEU A 255 12.12 -2.00 -3.39
CA LEU A 255 12.69 -2.60 -4.59
C LEU A 255 12.37 -1.70 -5.76
N GLN A 256 13.41 -1.20 -6.42
CA GLN A 256 13.27 -0.29 -7.54
C GLN A 256 12.58 -1.00 -8.72
N ALA A 257 11.37 -0.57 -9.03
CA ALA A 257 10.55 -1.17 -10.09
C ALA A 257 11.08 -0.90 -11.51
N SER A 258 11.75 0.24 -11.72
CA SER A 258 12.38 0.60 -13.00
C SER A 258 13.50 1.63 -12.82
N ARG A 259 14.45 1.69 -13.77
CA ARG A 259 15.63 2.58 -13.71
C ARG A 259 15.30 4.08 -13.59
N ILE A 260 14.08 4.47 -13.94
CA ILE A 260 13.64 5.87 -13.84
C ILE A 260 13.21 6.26 -12.43
N LYS A 261 12.83 5.28 -11.60
CA LYS A 261 12.45 5.47 -10.19
C LYS A 261 13.68 5.71 -9.33
N ILE A 262 13.43 6.16 -8.10
CA ILE A 262 14.48 6.41 -7.10
C ILE A 262 15.39 5.17 -6.98
N PRO A 263 16.73 5.32 -6.99
CA PRO A 263 17.62 4.19 -6.81
C PRO A 263 17.51 3.64 -5.38
N VAL A 264 17.61 2.31 -5.24
CA VAL A 264 17.87 1.67 -3.94
C VAL A 264 19.21 2.18 -3.43
N LYS A 265 19.28 2.57 -2.16
CA LYS A 265 20.47 3.15 -1.54
C LYS A 265 21.28 2.13 -0.76
N GLU A 266 20.60 1.15 -0.17
CA GLU A 266 21.19 0.02 0.54
C GLU A 266 20.21 -1.16 0.51
N PHE A 267 20.71 -2.39 0.64
CA PHE A 267 19.89 -3.58 0.83
C PHE A 267 19.84 -3.95 2.31
N VAL A 268 18.78 -3.53 3.00
CA VAL A 268 18.56 -3.80 4.43
C VAL A 268 18.55 -5.30 4.70
N THR A 269 19.30 -5.74 5.73
CA THR A 269 19.44 -7.16 6.06
C THR A 269 18.27 -7.67 6.89
N PRO A 270 18.00 -8.99 6.89
CA PRO A 270 16.97 -9.58 7.75
C PRO A 270 17.13 -9.25 9.24
N GLU A 271 18.36 -9.13 9.73
CA GLU A 271 18.68 -8.78 11.12
C GLU A 271 18.20 -7.35 11.44
N THR A 272 18.46 -6.39 10.55
CA THR A 272 17.97 -5.01 10.73
C THR A 272 16.43 -4.95 10.70
N PHE A 273 15.76 -5.73 9.84
CA PHE A 273 14.30 -5.84 9.90
C PHE A 273 13.80 -6.37 11.25
N GLN A 274 14.49 -7.36 11.82
CA GLN A 274 14.17 -7.89 13.14
C GLN A 274 14.39 -6.85 14.24
N GLU A 275 15.45 -6.04 14.16
CA GLU A 275 15.69 -4.93 15.08
C GLU A 275 14.57 -3.88 15.01
N TYR A 276 14.13 -3.49 13.81
CA TYR A 276 13.00 -2.57 13.66
C TYR A 276 11.71 -3.12 14.27
N LYS A 277 11.47 -4.43 14.10
CA LYS A 277 10.32 -5.10 14.73
C LYS A 277 10.39 -4.98 16.26
N ILE A 278 11.51 -5.39 16.86
CA ILE A 278 11.70 -5.36 18.32
C ILE A 278 11.54 -3.93 18.86
N ARG A 279 12.13 -2.94 18.18
CA ARG A 279 12.04 -1.53 18.60
C ARG A 279 10.62 -0.97 18.47
N GLY A 280 9.89 -1.33 17.43
CA GLY A 280 8.50 -0.86 17.29
C GLY A 280 7.54 -1.55 18.27
N GLU A 281 7.75 -2.83 18.56
CA GLU A 281 6.99 -3.56 19.59
C GLU A 281 7.28 -2.98 20.98
N SER A 282 8.53 -2.61 21.29
CA SER A 282 8.87 -1.98 22.57
C SER A 282 8.32 -0.55 22.74
N LEU A 283 7.99 0.12 21.64
CA LEU A 283 7.25 1.39 21.65
C LEU A 283 5.75 1.20 21.92
N GLY A 284 5.24 -0.04 21.88
CA GLY A 284 3.83 -0.35 22.13
C GLY A 284 2.96 -0.41 20.87
N ILE A 285 3.53 -0.60 19.68
CA ILE A 285 2.75 -0.92 18.48
C ILE A 285 2.30 -2.39 18.58
N PRO A 286 0.99 -2.69 18.54
CA PRO A 286 0.48 -4.05 18.75
C PRO A 286 1.00 -5.09 17.75
N HIS A 287 1.03 -4.75 16.45
CA HIS A 287 1.43 -5.69 15.41
C HIS A 287 2.43 -5.06 14.45
N ILE A 288 3.60 -5.69 14.33
CA ILE A 288 4.61 -5.30 13.35
C ILE A 288 5.01 -6.46 12.46
N TYR A 289 4.84 -6.25 11.16
CA TYR A 289 5.33 -7.12 10.11
C TYR A 289 6.54 -6.46 9.48
N SER A 290 7.72 -7.05 9.67
CA SER A 290 8.99 -6.47 9.23
C SER A 290 9.78 -7.51 8.46
N GLY A 291 10.12 -7.21 7.21
CA GLY A 291 10.94 -8.12 6.42
C GLY A 291 11.09 -7.70 4.95
N PRO A 292 12.03 -8.31 4.22
CA PRO A 292 12.42 -7.83 2.89
C PRO A 292 11.27 -7.82 1.88
N PHE A 293 10.37 -8.79 1.97
CA PHE A 293 9.22 -8.95 1.08
C PHE A 293 7.89 -8.50 1.69
N VAL A 294 7.90 -7.92 2.88
CA VAL A 294 6.67 -7.38 3.46
C VAL A 294 6.16 -6.21 2.59
N ARG A 295 4.85 -6.14 2.43
CA ARG A 295 4.13 -5.10 1.69
C ARG A 295 2.90 -4.70 2.51
N SER A 296 2.36 -3.51 2.25
CA SER A 296 1.17 -3.01 2.97
C SER A 296 -0.01 -3.97 2.87
N SER A 297 -0.21 -4.64 1.74
CA SER A 297 -1.29 -5.62 1.55
C SER A 297 -0.91 -7.08 1.82
N PHE A 298 0.24 -7.33 2.46
CA PHE A 298 0.73 -8.68 2.67
C PHE A 298 -0.11 -9.45 3.70
N ASN A 299 -0.58 -10.62 3.27
CA ASN A 299 -1.03 -11.78 4.06
C ASN A 299 -2.37 -11.68 4.84
N ALA A 300 -3.48 -11.95 4.15
CA ALA A 300 -4.83 -12.12 4.73
C ALA A 300 -4.89 -13.04 5.97
N LYS A 301 -4.02 -14.06 6.05
CA LYS A 301 -3.97 -14.99 7.19
C LYS A 301 -3.49 -14.31 8.47
N GLU A 302 -2.45 -13.49 8.39
CA GLU A 302 -1.90 -12.73 9.52
C GLU A 302 -2.93 -11.69 10.01
N ILE A 303 -3.63 -11.06 9.07
CA ILE A 303 -4.74 -10.15 9.41
C ILE A 303 -5.88 -10.86 10.13
N ARG A 304 -6.19 -12.12 9.77
CA ARG A 304 -7.18 -12.92 10.49
C ARG A 304 -6.75 -13.23 11.93
N GLU A 305 -5.47 -13.47 12.17
CA GLU A 305 -4.93 -13.68 13.52
C GLU A 305 -5.13 -12.41 14.38
N VAL A 306 -4.77 -11.23 13.83
CA VAL A 306 -5.02 -9.92 14.47
C VAL A 306 -6.50 -9.69 14.79
N MET A 307 -7.38 -9.98 13.82
CA MET A 307 -8.83 -9.82 14.02
C MET A 307 -9.35 -10.78 15.09
N ASN A 308 -8.93 -12.04 15.07
CA ASN A 308 -9.37 -13.05 16.04
C ASN A 308 -8.93 -12.74 17.46
N GLU A 309 -7.70 -12.24 17.68
CA GLU A 309 -7.20 -11.86 19.01
C GLU A 309 -8.09 -10.80 19.68
N ARG A 310 -8.59 -9.84 18.91
CA ARG A 310 -9.47 -8.78 19.43
C ARG A 310 -10.90 -9.24 19.69
N PHE A 311 -11.48 -10.03 18.79
CA PHE A 311 -12.86 -10.50 18.94
C PHE A 311 -13.02 -11.71 19.88
N SER A 312 -11.91 -12.29 20.37
CA SER A 312 -11.92 -13.32 21.42
C SER A 312 -11.80 -12.74 22.84
N HIS A 313 -11.47 -11.45 22.98
CA HIS A 313 -11.36 -10.74 24.26
C HIS A 313 -12.44 -9.66 24.45
N ALA A 314 -13.47 -9.64 23.60
CA ALA A 314 -14.64 -8.76 23.66
C ALA A 314 -15.90 -9.58 23.94
#